data_AF-R2RTN9-F1
#
_entry.id   AF-R2RTN9-F1
#
_cell.length_a   1.000
_cell.length_b   1.000
_cell.length_c   1.000
_cell.angle_alpha   90.00
_cell.angle_beta   90.00
_cell.angle_gamma   90.00
#
_symmetry.space_group_name_H-M   'P 1'
#
loop_
_entity.id
_entity.type
_entity.pdbx_description
1 polymer ?
#
loop_
_entity_poly.entity_id
_entity_poly.type
_entity_poly.pdbx_seq_one_letter_code
_entity_poly.pdbx_strand_id
1 'polypeptide(L)' 'MKKDTTKLESHLERHPTDAAGVISLLKAKSANYEYDFSLEQKRKREKARSIARKRTRGINNAD' A
#
# COMPACT_ATOMS: atom_id res chain seq x y z
N MET A 1 -1.42 -2.49 7.96
CA MET A 1 -1.91 -3.83 7.53
C MET A 1 -3.15 -3.59 6.69
N LYS A 2 -3.34 -4.35 5.60
CA LYS A 2 -4.57 -4.25 4.79
C LYS A 2 -5.78 -4.69 5.61
N LYS A 3 -6.90 -4.00 5.43
CA LYS A 3 -8.21 -4.37 5.96
C LYS A 3 -8.84 -5.40 5.04
N ASP A 4 -9.39 -6.46 5.62
CA ASP A 4 -10.21 -7.43 4.89
C ASP A 4 -11.62 -6.84 4.68
N THR A 5 -12.04 -6.76 3.41
CA THR A 5 -13.35 -6.23 3.00
C THR A 5 -14.34 -7.32 2.62
N THR A 6 -13.93 -8.59 2.55
CA THR A 6 -14.69 -9.69 1.93
C THR A 6 -16.10 -9.84 2.53
N LYS A 7 -16.19 -9.82 3.87
CA LYS A 7 -17.48 -9.93 4.58
C LYS A 7 -18.40 -8.74 4.31
N LEU A 8 -17.83 -7.54 4.24
CA LEU A 8 -18.57 -6.31 4.02
C LEU A 8 -19.05 -6.20 2.57
N GLU A 9 -18.23 -6.64 1.62
CA GLU A 9 -18.60 -6.75 0.19
C GLU A 9 -19.75 -7.75 0.01
N SER A 10 -19.64 -8.94 0.63
CA SER A 10 -20.72 -9.95 0.60
C SER A 10 -22.04 -9.45 1.24
N HIS A 11 -21.95 -8.62 2.28
CA HIS A 11 -23.13 -8.00 2.91
C HIS A 11 -23.80 -7.00 1.95
N LEU A 12 -23.00 -6.16 1.29
CA LEU A 12 -23.51 -5.14 0.38
C LEU A 12 -24.03 -5.69 -0.95
N GLU A 13 -23.60 -6.87 -1.38
CA GLU A 13 -24.24 -7.60 -2.49
C GLU A 13 -25.70 -7.92 -2.20
N ARG A 14 -26.02 -8.25 -0.94
CA ARG A 14 -27.39 -8.55 -0.48
C ARG A 14 -28.17 -7.30 -0.07
N HIS A 15 -27.46 -6.27 0.39
CA HIS A 15 -28.04 -5.03 0.91
C HIS A 15 -27.39 -3.79 0.24
N PRO A 16 -27.60 -3.59 -1.07
CA PRO A 16 -26.90 -2.54 -1.82
C PRO A 16 -27.29 -1.11 -1.40
N THR A 17 -28.43 -0.95 -0.73
CA THR A 17 -28.93 0.34 -0.24
C THR A 17 -28.46 0.69 1.18
N ASP A 18 -27.67 -0.17 1.82
CA ASP A 18 -27.07 0.12 3.13
C ASP A 18 -25.95 1.17 2.99
N ALA A 19 -26.34 2.44 3.08
CA ALA A 19 -25.43 3.58 2.99
C ALA A 19 -24.30 3.52 4.03
N ALA A 20 -24.57 3.04 5.25
CA ALA A 20 -23.54 2.94 6.30
C ALA A 20 -22.51 1.85 5.95
N GLY A 21 -22.97 0.73 5.43
CA GLY A 21 -22.11 -0.34 4.91
C GLY A 21 -21.24 0.14 3.75
N VAL A 22 -21.82 0.85 2.77
CA VAL A 22 -21.09 1.40 1.61
C VAL A 22 -20.00 2.38 2.05
N ILE A 23 -20.33 3.33 2.95
CA ILE A 23 -19.35 4.29 3.49
C ILE A 23 -18.20 3.54 4.19
N SER A 24 -18.53 2.51 4.96
CA SER A 24 -17.53 1.70 5.66
C SER A 24 -16.61 0.95 4.69
N LEU A 25 -17.17 0.43 3.59
CA LEU A 25 -16.41 -0.23 2.53
C LEU A 25 -15.46 0.73 1.83
N LEU A 26 -15.93 1.92 1.47
CA LEU A 26 -15.12 2.96 0.83
C LEU A 26 -13.97 3.41 1.73
N LYS A 27 -14.23 3.61 3.03
CA LYS A 27 -13.17 3.92 4.02
C LYS A 27 -12.12 2.81 4.09
N ALA A 28 -12.55 1.54 4.10
CA ALA A 28 -11.63 0.42 4.13
C ALA A 28 -10.77 0.32 2.86
N LYS A 29 -11.39 0.51 1.68
CA LYS A 29 -10.68 0.54 0.39
C LYS A 29 -9.68 1.69 0.32
N SER A 30 -10.05 2.90 0.74
CA SER A 30 -9.13 4.05 0.80
C SER A 30 -7.89 3.75 1.65
N ALA A 31 -8.08 3.23 2.87
CA ALA A 31 -6.97 2.87 3.74
C ALA A 31 -6.05 1.79 3.13
N ASN A 32 -6.61 0.86 2.37
CA ASN A 32 -5.82 -0.16 1.66
C ASN A 32 -4.98 0.45 0.53
N TYR A 33 -5.54 1.39 -0.24
CA TYR A 33 -4.79 2.10 -1.28
C TYR A 33 -3.66 2.95 -0.68
N GLU A 34 -3.91 3.68 0.40
CA GLU A 34 -2.89 4.47 1.11
C GLU A 34 -1.75 3.58 1.63
N TYR A 35 -2.08 2.40 2.15
CA TYR A 35 -1.09 1.42 2.58
C TYR A 35 -0.21 0.95 1.43
N ASP A 36 -0.81 0.56 0.30
CA ASP A 36 -0.07 0.11 -0.89
C ASP A 36 0.83 1.21 -1.46
N PHE A 37 0.31 2.43 -1.55
CA PHE A 37 1.09 3.58 -1.99
C PHE A 37 2.30 3.81 -1.10
N SER A 38 2.10 3.80 0.22
CA SER A 38 3.18 4.01 1.20
C SER A 38 4.24 2.92 1.14
N LEU A 39 3.81 1.66 0.97
CA LEU A 39 4.70 0.51 0.82
C LEU A 39 5.54 0.63 -0.45
N GLU A 40 4.94 1.03 -1.56
CA GLU A 40 5.63 1.23 -2.83
C GLU A 40 6.65 2.37 -2.74
N GLN A 41 6.29 3.49 -2.10
CA GLN A 41 7.23 4.58 -1.86
C GLN A 41 8.42 4.13 -1.00
N LYS A 42 8.17 3.33 0.04
CA LYS A 42 9.24 2.76 0.87
C LYS A 42 10.19 1.88 0.03
N ARG A 43 9.65 0.97 -0.78
CA ARG A 43 10.45 0.11 -1.68
C ARG A 43 11.30 0.91 -2.65
N LYS A 44 10.74 1.95 -3.27
CA LYS A 44 11.48 2.86 -4.16
C LYS A 44 12.63 3.56 -3.44
N ARG A 45 12.41 4.08 -2.22
CA ARG A 45 13.46 4.70 -1.40
C ARG A 45 14.56 3.72 -1.03
N GLU A 46 14.20 2.50 -0.64
CA GLU A 46 15.18 1.44 -0.32
C GLU A 46 16.02 1.05 -1.53
N LYS A 47 15.40 0.92 -2.71
CA LYS A 47 16.09 0.66 -3.98
C LYS A 47 17.07 1.78 -4.32
N ALA A 48 16.64 3.04 -4.22
CA ALA A 48 17.51 4.19 -4.47
C ALA A 48 18.71 4.23 -3.51
N ARG A 49 18.49 3.97 -2.20
CA ARG A 49 19.57 3.87 -1.21
C ARG A 49 20.53 2.70 -1.49
N SER A 50 20.02 1.57 -1.97
CA SER A 50 20.83 0.42 -2.37
C SER A 50 21.75 0.76 -3.55
N ILE A 51 21.21 1.42 -4.57
CA ILE A 51 21.97 1.89 -5.74
C ILE A 51 23.04 2.91 -5.32
N ALA A 52 22.68 3.88 -4.48
CA ALA A 52 23.63 4.87 -3.96
C ALA A 52 24.80 4.20 -3.20
N ARG A 53 24.51 3.23 -2.32
CA ARG A 53 25.54 2.45 -1.60
C ARG A 53 26.46 1.65 -2.53
N LYS A 54 25.94 1.13 -3.64
CA LYS A 54 26.79 0.45 -4.65
C LYS A 54 27.71 1.43 -5.37
N ARG A 55 27.22 2.61 -5.73
CA ARG A 55 28.04 3.65 -6.37
C ARG A 55 29.18 4.09 -5.46
N THR A 56 28.93 4.35 -4.18
CA THR A 56 29.98 4.75 -3.24
C THR A 56 31.01 3.65 -3.01
N ARG A 57 30.59 2.38 -2.90
CA ARG A 57 31.53 1.24 -2.77
C ARG A 57 32.36 0.99 -4.03
N GLY A 58 31.80 1.21 -5.22
CA GLY A 58 32.55 1.10 -6.48
C GLY A 58 33.60 2.21 -6.64
N ILE A 59 33.34 3.40 -6.11
CA ILE A 59 34.32 4.50 -6.07
C ILE A 59 35.45 4.19 -5.07
N ASN A 60 35.11 3.72 -3.87
CA ASN A 60 36.12 3.43 -2.82
C ASN A 60 36.99 2.19 -3.08
N ASN A 61 36.69 1.37 -4.09
CA ASN A 61 37.48 0.19 -4.48
C ASN A 61 38.28 0.43 -5.77
N ALA A 62 38.23 1.65 -6.32
CA ALA A 62 38.97 2.05 -7.52
C ALA A 62 40.25 2.86 -7.19
N ASP A 63 40.52 3.07 -5.90
CA ASP A 63 41.78 3.57 -5.32
C ASP A 63 42.51 2.42 -4.59
#